data_AF-A0A2H0MTF5-F1
#
_entry.id   AF-A0A2H0MTF5-F1
#
_cell.length_a   1.000
_cell.length_b   1.000
_cell.length_c   1.000
_cell.angle_alpha   90.00
_cell.angle_beta   90.00
_cell.angle_gamma   90.00
#
_symmetry.space_group_name_H-M   'P 1'
#
loop_
_entity.id
_entity.type
_entity.pdbx_description
1 polymer ?
#
loop_
_entity_poly.entity_id
_entity_poly.type
_entity_poly.pdbx_seq_one_letter_code
_entity_poly.pdbx_strand_id
1 'polypeptide(L)'
;MTQALDDQEEIICKCFQVSEKTIRDTITTGDLSSIESVTQTCKAGGGCHSCHILIQFYIDEYQASKKTIEQSFVKEKSPSLWGKLFRRNKSTA
;
A
#
# COMPACT_ATOMS: atom_id res chain seq x y z
N MET A 1 17.21 20.26 -31.13
CA MET A 1 16.48 20.85 -29.98
C MET A 1 16.03 19.68 -29.13
N THR A 2 16.77 19.39 -28.06
CA THR A 2 16.48 18.25 -27.17
C THR A 2 15.19 18.56 -26.43
N GLN A 3 14.10 17.87 -26.76
CA GLN A 3 12.88 17.94 -25.95
C GLN A 3 13.20 17.31 -24.61
N ALA A 4 13.33 18.15 -23.59
CA ALA A 4 13.18 17.74 -22.21
C ALA A 4 11.86 16.98 -22.12
N LEU A 5 11.91 15.78 -21.56
CA LEU A 5 10.73 15.01 -21.20
C LEU A 5 9.98 15.86 -20.19
N ASP A 6 8.95 16.53 -20.67
CA ASP A 6 8.01 17.30 -19.87
C ASP A 6 7.47 16.33 -18.81
N ASP A 7 7.92 16.49 -17.56
CA ASP A 7 7.37 15.82 -16.37
C ASP A 7 5.94 16.34 -16.13
N GLN A 8 5.06 16.18 -17.12
CA GLN A 8 3.67 16.59 -17.03
C GLN A 8 2.97 15.61 -16.11
N GLU A 9 2.89 15.99 -14.83
CA GLU A 9 2.16 15.24 -13.84
C GLU A 9 0.69 15.15 -14.26
N GLU A 10 0.22 13.94 -14.57
CA GLU A 10 -1.16 13.73 -15.03
C GLU A 10 -2.15 14.14 -13.93
N ILE A 11 -3.10 15.02 -14.28
CA ILE A 11 -4.15 15.45 -13.36
C ILE A 11 -5.27 14.41 -13.32
N ILE A 12 -5.31 13.65 -12.23
CA ILE A 12 -6.29 12.59 -11.99
C ILE A 12 -7.60 13.17 -11.43
N CYS A 13 -7.52 14.08 -10.45
CA CYS A 13 -8.70 14.72 -9.88
C CYS A 13 -8.90 16.12 -10.46
N LYS A 14 -9.73 16.21 -11.52
CA LYS A 14 -10.01 17.49 -12.21
C LYS A 14 -10.74 18.51 -11.34
N CYS A 15 -11.54 18.08 -10.36
CA CYS A 15 -12.27 18.98 -9.46
C CYS A 15 -11.33 19.81 -8.56
N PHE A 16 -10.29 19.16 -8.02
CA PHE A 16 -9.36 19.77 -7.07
C PHE A 16 -7.96 19.96 -7.62
N GLN A 17 -7.77 19.68 -8.91
CA GLN A 17 -6.49 19.78 -9.64
C GLN A 17 -5.36 19.00 -8.93
N VAL A 18 -5.65 17.74 -8.56
CA VAL A 18 -4.68 16.86 -7.89
C VAL A 18 -4.06 15.91 -8.89
N SER A 19 -2.72 15.87 -8.94
CA SER A 19 -1.94 15.01 -9.82
C SER A 19 -1.83 13.56 -9.33
N GLU A 20 -1.55 12.63 -10.25
CA GLU A 20 -1.29 11.23 -9.94
C GLU A 20 -0.19 11.08 -8.88
N LYS A 21 0.94 11.77 -9.10
CA LYS A 21 2.08 11.76 -8.20
C LYS A 21 1.68 12.19 -6.79
N THR A 22 0.92 13.28 -6.66
CA THR A 22 0.42 13.74 -5.36
C THR A 22 -0.42 12.67 -4.67
N ILE A 23 -1.29 11.97 -5.40
CA ILE A 23 -2.13 10.89 -4.84
C ILE A 23 -1.26 9.72 -4.36
N ARG A 24 -0.33 9.25 -5.20
CA ARG A 24 0.59 8.15 -4.87
C ARG A 24 1.49 8.49 -3.67
N ASP A 25 2.06 9.69 -3.65
CA ASP A 25 2.90 10.19 -2.55
C ASP A 25 2.09 10.27 -1.25
N THR A 26 0.84 10.71 -1.33
CA THR A 26 -0.07 10.77 -0.17
C THR A 26 -0.39 9.38 0.37
N ILE A 27 -0.70 8.42 -0.50
CA ILE A 27 -0.99 7.03 -0.11
C ILE A 27 0.23 6.39 0.56
N THR A 28 1.41 6.55 -0.05
CA THR A 28 2.66 5.92 0.43
C THR A 28 3.16 6.55 1.73
N THR A 29 3.14 7.87 1.84
CA THR A 29 3.60 8.59 3.04
C THR A 29 2.66 8.39 4.23
N GLY A 30 1.35 8.30 3.96
CA GLY A 30 0.33 8.13 4.99
C GLY A 30 -0.05 6.68 5.30
N ASP A 31 0.47 5.70 4.54
CA ASP A 31 0.02 4.29 4.59
C ASP A 31 -1.52 4.19 4.49
N LEU A 32 -2.09 4.91 3.53
CA LEU A 32 -3.54 5.07 3.41
C LEU A 32 -4.16 3.85 2.74
N SER A 33 -5.24 3.34 3.33
CA SER A 33 -5.94 2.12 2.88
C SER A 33 -7.36 2.36 2.37
N SER A 34 -7.84 3.61 2.36
CA SER A 34 -9.20 3.96 1.91
C SER A 34 -9.24 5.28 1.15
N ILE A 35 -10.22 5.39 0.24
CA ILE A 35 -10.47 6.62 -0.53
C ILE A 35 -10.85 7.78 0.40
N GLU A 36 -11.58 7.52 1.47
CA GLU A 36 -11.94 8.53 2.46
C GLU A 36 -10.70 9.14 3.09
N SER A 37 -9.74 8.32 3.52
CA SER A 37 -8.48 8.83 4.08
C SER A 37 -7.69 9.64 3.06
N VAL A 38 -7.60 9.18 1.80
CA VAL A 38 -6.97 9.96 0.71
C VAL A 38 -7.67 11.30 0.54
N THR A 39 -9.00 11.32 0.56
CA THR A 39 -9.81 12.54 0.43
C THR A 39 -9.55 13.50 1.59
N GLN A 40 -9.46 13.01 2.84
CA GLN A 40 -9.15 13.86 3.99
C GLN A 40 -7.75 14.49 3.89
N THR A 41 -6.78 13.79 3.31
CA THR A 41 -5.40 14.29 3.21
C THR A 41 -5.18 15.22 2.04
N CYS A 42 -5.58 14.84 0.82
CA CYS A 42 -5.26 15.61 -0.40
C CYS A 42 -6.50 16.12 -1.16
N LYS A 43 -7.72 15.96 -0.62
CA LYS A 43 -9.02 16.36 -1.21
C LYS A 43 -9.42 15.61 -2.48
N ALA A 44 -8.51 14.87 -3.12
CA ALA A 44 -8.84 14.05 -4.28
C ALA A 44 -9.94 13.06 -3.93
N GLY A 45 -11.01 13.04 -4.73
CA GLY A 45 -12.18 12.20 -4.45
C GLY A 45 -13.25 12.83 -3.57
N GLY A 46 -13.17 14.09 -3.17
CA GLY A 46 -14.24 14.78 -2.43
C GLY A 46 -15.31 15.48 -3.28
N GLY A 47 -15.28 15.29 -4.60
CA GLY A 47 -16.04 16.09 -5.59
C GLY A 47 -17.04 15.23 -6.37
N CYS A 48 -16.88 15.16 -7.70
CA CYS A 48 -17.76 14.36 -8.55
C CYS A 48 -17.52 12.83 -8.48
N HIS A 49 -16.52 12.40 -7.70
CA HIS A 49 -16.13 10.99 -7.49
C HIS A 49 -15.66 10.23 -8.75
N SER A 50 -15.51 10.88 -9.92
CA SER A 50 -15.07 10.21 -11.15
C SER A 50 -13.65 9.63 -11.07
N CYS A 51 -12.82 10.14 -10.15
CA CYS A 51 -11.45 9.64 -9.93
C CYS A 51 -11.36 8.51 -8.89
N HIS A 52 -12.47 8.09 -8.25
CA HIS A 52 -12.44 7.07 -7.20
C HIS A 52 -11.88 5.73 -7.68
N ILE A 53 -12.18 5.33 -8.92
CA ILE A 53 -11.67 4.07 -9.51
C ILE A 53 -10.15 4.08 -9.58
N LEU A 54 -9.56 5.19 -10.03
CA LEU A 54 -8.10 5.34 -10.12
C LEU A 54 -7.45 5.45 -8.73
N ILE A 55 -8.08 6.17 -7.80
CA ILE A 55 -7.60 6.24 -6.42
C ILE A 55 -7.59 4.84 -5.78
N GLN A 56 -8.65 4.05 -5.95
CA GLN A 56 -8.72 2.69 -5.43
C GLN A 56 -7.63 1.80 -6.04
N PHE A 57 -7.41 1.91 -7.35
CA PHE A 57 -6.33 1.20 -8.02
C PHE A 57 -4.95 1.49 -7.41
N TYR A 58 -4.63 2.77 -7.14
CA TYR A 58 -3.36 3.14 -6.51
C TYR A 58 -3.23 2.64 -5.06
N ILE A 59 -4.33 2.61 -4.31
CA ILE A 59 -4.34 2.02 -2.96
C ILE A 59 -4.06 0.51 -3.03
N ASP A 60 -4.73 -0.20 -3.94
CA ASP A 60 -4.57 -1.65 -4.09
C ASP A 60 -3.15 -2.01 -4.54
N GLU A 61 -2.57 -1.25 -5.48
CA GLU A 61 -1.19 -1.38 -5.93
C GLU A 61 -0.20 -1.20 -4.77
N TYR A 62 -0.38 -0.14 -3.97
CA TYR A 62 0.45 0.10 -2.79
C TYR A 62 0.36 -1.04 -1.77
N GLN A 63 -0.85 -1.52 -1.46
CA GLN A 63 -1.04 -2.62 -0.51
C GLN A 63 -0.44 -3.94 -0.99
N ALA A 64 -0.53 -4.23 -2.30
CA ALA A 64 0.09 -5.41 -2.89
C ALA A 64 1.63 -5.33 -2.78
N SER A 65 2.20 -4.15 -3.01
CA SER A 65 3.64 -3.92 -2.86
C SER A 65 4.12 -4.13 -1.42
N LYS A 66 3.35 -3.65 -0.42
CA LYS A 66 3.66 -3.79 1.01
C LYS A 66 3.62 -5.24 1.48
N LYS A 67 2.63 -6.02 1.06
CA LYS A 67 2.50 -7.45 1.42
C LYS A 67 3.72 -8.27 0.99
N THR A 68 4.30 -7.94 -0.17
CA THR A 68 5.49 -8.63 -0.68
C THR A 68 6.70 -8.39 0.22
N ILE A 69 6.87 -7.17 0.74
CA ILE A 69 7.96 -6.81 1.64
C ILE A 69 7.79 -7.51 2.99
N GLU A 70 6.61 -7.45 3.61
CA GLU A 70 6.38 -8.06 4.93
C GLU A 70 6.57 -9.58 4.89
N GLN A 71 6.11 -10.25 3.84
CA GLN A 71 6.24 -11.71 3.73
C GLN A 71 7.70 -12.18 3.60
N SER A 72 8.59 -11.34 3.07
CA SER A 72 10.02 -11.66 2.98
C SER A 72 10.73 -11.65 4.34
N PHE A 73 10.27 -10.84 5.30
CA PHE A 73 10.89 -10.72 6.63
C PHE A 73 10.43 -11.79 7.64
N VAL A 74 9.28 -12.42 7.43
CA VAL A 74 8.68 -13.36 8.42
C VAL A 74 9.31 -14.77 8.40
N LYS A 75 10.16 -15.10 7.42
CA LYS A 75 10.72 -16.46 7.28
C LYS A 75 11.79 -16.85 8.31
N GLU A 76 12.30 -15.94 9.14
CA GLU A 76 13.44 -16.25 10.04
C GLU A 76 13.16 -16.37 11.54
N LYS A 77 11.94 -16.12 12.05
CA LYS A 77 11.67 -16.26 13.51
C LYS A 77 10.66 -17.35 13.86
N SER A 78 11.14 -18.61 13.93
CA SER A 78 10.81 -19.49 15.07
C SER A 78 11.74 -20.70 15.22
N PRO A 79 12.70 -20.67 16.17
CA PRO A 79 13.30 -21.86 16.75
C PRO A 79 12.63 -22.37 18.05
N SER A 80 11.47 -21.88 18.48
CA SER A 80 10.94 -22.22 19.83
C SER A 80 9.61 -22.97 19.89
N LEU A 81 8.91 -23.18 18.77
CA LEU A 81 7.66 -23.98 18.75
C LEU A 81 7.88 -25.51 18.73
N TRP A 82 9.11 -26.01 18.49
CA TRP A 82 9.46 -27.44 18.54
C TRP A 82 9.99 -27.91 19.91
N GLY A 83 10.08 -27.02 20.90
CA GLY A 83 10.68 -27.35 22.20
C GLY A 83 9.81 -28.22 23.13
N LYS A 84 8.49 -28.30 22.91
CA LYS A 84 7.56 -28.87 23.91
C LYS A 84 6.73 -30.08 23.45
N LEU A 85 6.73 -30.45 22.17
CA LEU A 85 5.91 -31.57 21.68
C LEU A 85 6.69 -32.89 21.45
N PHE A 86 8.01 -32.84 21.28
CA PHE A 86 8.84 -34.03 21.00
C PHE A 86 9.54 -34.64 22.24
N ARG A 87 9.14 -34.27 23.45
CA ARG A 87 9.78 -34.72 24.72
C ARG A 87 8.90 -35.59 25.63
N ARG A 88 7.88 -36.27 25.08
CA ARG A 88 7.07 -37.20 25.89
C ARG A 88 6.64 -38.46 25.13
N ASN A 89 7.60 -39.31 24.78
CA ASN A 89 7.33 -40.74 24.75
C ASN A 89 8.49 -41.53 25.36
N LYS A 90 8.59 -41.51 26.69
CA LYS A 90 9.21 -42.60 27.44
C LYS A 90 8.09 -43.58 27.79
N SER A 91 7.87 -44.56 26.92
CA SER A 91 7.20 -45.80 27.32
C SER A 91 8.19 -46.57 28.20
N THR A 92 7.92 -46.61 29.50
CA THR A 92 8.50 -47.57 30.44
C THR A 92 7.38 -48.00 31.39
N ALA A 93 6.74 -49.13 31.06
CA ALA A 93 6.14 -50.14 31.95
C ALA A 93 5.35 -51.13 31.07
#